data_AF-A0A2G2YSZ4-F1
#
_entry.id   AF-A0A2G2YSZ4-F1
#
_cell.length_a   1.000
_cell.length_b   1.000
_cell.length_c   1.000
_cell.angle_alpha   90.00
_cell.angle_beta   90.00
_cell.angle_gamma   90.00
#
_symmetry.space_group_name_H-M   'P 1'
#
loop_
_entity.id
_entity.type
_entity.pdbx_description
1 polymer ?
#
loop_
_entity_poly.entity_id
_entity_poly.type
_entity_poly.pdbx_seq_one_letter_code
_entity_poly.pdbx_strand_id
1 'polypeptide(L)'
;MGIDHGVDFLFVVAFLLISMASSYVAYRPGDIVPMSKMGQYHSSRTVWHDMIGKHCPIFGVNREVLIPIPKPTGYTGADPYKISFQVGKEKYDVPWLFVINRKSSEVSMIDVHLRHSGGDLLGVTAKVIDMPHHYVELHPDIRKQFWDPQHWPKHVLARYT
;
A
#
# COMPACT_ATOMS: atom_id res chain seq x y z
N MET A 1 -34.71 2.12 52.11
CA MET A 1 -33.85 2.93 51.24
C MET A 1 -32.64 2.08 50.92
N GLY A 2 -32.73 1.29 49.86
CA GLY A 2 -31.74 0.27 49.55
C GLY A 2 -32.11 -0.36 48.21
N ILE A 3 -31.08 -0.72 47.46
CA ILE A 3 -31.06 -1.12 46.04
C ILE A 3 -30.80 0.08 45.12
N ASP A 4 -29.51 0.35 44.86
CA ASP A 4 -29.05 1.04 43.63
C ASP A 4 -27.61 0.63 43.24
N HIS A 5 -26.80 0.13 44.18
CA HIS A 5 -25.41 -0.30 43.91
C HIS A 5 -25.25 -1.40 42.83
N GLY A 6 -26.24 -2.27 42.65
CA GLY A 6 -26.19 -3.34 41.64
C GLY A 6 -26.42 -2.82 40.22
N VAL A 7 -27.19 -1.75 40.08
CA VAL A 7 -27.51 -1.11 38.80
C VAL A 7 -26.30 -0.30 38.33
N ASP A 8 -25.68 0.45 39.24
CA ASP A 8 -24.45 1.22 38.99
C ASP A 8 -23.29 0.32 38.55
N PHE A 9 -23.11 -0.83 39.20
CA PHE A 9 -22.07 -1.79 38.83
C PHE A 9 -22.29 -2.36 37.41
N LEU A 10 -23.54 -2.67 37.07
CA LEU A 10 -23.90 -3.18 35.75
C LEU A 10 -23.67 -2.14 34.65
N PHE A 11 -23.96 -0.86 34.93
CA PHE A 11 -23.65 0.25 34.04
C PHE A 11 -22.15 0.45 33.85
N VAL A 12 -21.34 0.39 34.91
CA VAL A 12 -19.88 0.51 34.82
C VAL A 12 -19.28 -0.64 34.01
N VAL A 13 -19.72 -1.88 34.23
CA VAL A 13 -19.27 -3.04 33.46
C VAL A 13 -19.68 -2.91 31.99
N ALA A 14 -20.91 -2.48 31.70
CA ALA A 14 -21.37 -2.25 30.33
C ALA A 14 -20.54 -1.16 29.62
N PHE A 15 -20.22 -0.06 30.30
CA PHE A 15 -19.40 1.02 29.76
C PHE A 15 -17.95 0.57 29.48
N LEU A 16 -17.38 -0.28 30.34
CA LEU A 16 -16.07 -0.91 30.12
C LEU A 16 -16.10 -1.86 28.92
N LEU A 17 -17.15 -2.68 28.77
CA LEU A 17 -17.29 -3.59 27.64
C LEU A 17 -17.46 -2.85 26.30
N ILE A 18 -18.24 -1.76 26.28
CA ILE A 18 -18.43 -0.93 25.08
C ILE A 18 -17.15 -0.17 24.71
N SER A 19 -16.38 0.32 25.70
CA SER A 19 -15.11 0.99 25.43
C SER A 19 -14.05 0.04 24.87
N MET A 20 -14.05 -1.24 25.26
CA MET A 20 -13.18 -2.27 24.66
C MET A 20 -13.59 -2.69 23.25
N ALA A 21 -14.88 -2.59 22.89
CA ALA A 21 -15.38 -2.95 21.57
C ALA A 21 -15.00 -1.96 20.45
N SER A 22 -14.48 -0.78 20.80
CA SER A 22 -14.23 0.33 19.86
C SER A 22 -12.99 0.16 18.96
N SER A 23 -12.23 -0.93 19.11
CA SER A 23 -10.90 -1.06 18.48
C SER A 23 -10.88 -1.82 17.16
N TYR A 24 -11.98 -2.45 16.74
CA TYR A 24 -12.00 -3.34 15.57
C TYR A 24 -13.14 -3.02 14.62
N VAL A 25 -13.00 -1.91 13.88
CA VAL A 25 -13.83 -1.69 12.69
C VAL A 25 -13.25 -2.51 11.55
N ALA A 26 -13.84 -3.69 11.31
CA ALA A 26 -13.56 -4.53 10.15
C ALA A 26 -13.83 -3.74 8.85
N TYR A 27 -13.06 -4.01 7.81
CA TYR A 27 -13.29 -3.41 6.50
C TYR A 27 -14.59 -3.91 5.89
N ARG A 28 -15.26 -3.02 5.18
CA ARG A 28 -16.38 -3.33 4.30
C ARG A 28 -15.89 -3.32 2.86
N PRO A 29 -16.48 -4.13 1.97
CA PRO A 29 -16.20 -4.03 0.55
C PRO A 29 -16.38 -2.59 0.06
N GLY A 30 -15.37 -2.05 -0.62
CA GLY A 30 -15.34 -0.65 -1.05
C GLY A 30 -14.61 0.32 -0.11
N ASP A 31 -14.25 -0.10 1.11
CA ASP A 31 -13.44 0.72 2.00
C ASP A 31 -12.03 0.92 1.43
N ILE A 32 -11.48 2.11 1.62
CA ILE A 32 -10.07 2.38 1.32
C ILE A 32 -9.23 1.66 2.38
N VAL A 33 -8.30 0.82 1.92
CA VAL A 33 -7.29 0.22 2.80
C VAL A 33 -6.15 1.22 2.94
N PRO A 34 -5.88 1.79 4.12
CA PRO A 34 -4.80 2.76 4.31
C PRO A 34 -3.46 2.17 3.86
N MET A 35 -2.64 2.98 3.21
CA MET A 35 -1.35 2.52 2.71
C MET A 35 -0.33 3.65 2.83
N SER A 36 0.89 3.31 3.21
CA SER A 36 2.02 4.22 3.17
C SER A 36 3.18 3.56 2.42
N LYS A 37 4.10 4.38 1.91
CA LYS A 37 5.25 3.91 1.15
C LYS A 37 6.54 4.55 1.62
N MET A 38 7.63 3.80 1.51
CA MET A 38 8.99 4.28 1.72
C MET A 38 9.84 3.91 0.51
N GLY A 39 10.68 4.83 0.05
CA GLY A 39 11.64 4.61 -1.03
C GLY A 39 13.05 4.38 -0.50
N GLN A 40 13.86 3.64 -1.25
CA GLN A 40 15.30 3.51 -1.03
C GLN A 40 16.07 3.62 -2.34
N TYR A 41 17.11 4.45 -2.34
CA TYR A 41 18.09 4.55 -3.43
C TYR A 41 19.47 4.78 -2.83
N HIS A 42 20.50 4.07 -3.30
CA HIS A 42 21.88 4.21 -2.81
C HIS A 42 21.97 4.15 -1.27
N SER A 43 21.30 3.16 -0.66
CA SER A 43 21.14 3.00 0.80
C SER A 43 20.41 4.13 1.55
N SER A 44 20.20 5.30 0.94
CA SER A 44 19.40 6.39 1.46
C SER A 44 17.92 6.04 1.39
N ARG A 45 17.20 6.24 2.50
CA ARG A 45 15.77 5.95 2.64
C ARG A 45 14.99 7.23 2.82
N THR A 46 13.82 7.30 2.19
CA THR A 46 12.85 8.34 2.57
C THR A 46 12.21 7.98 3.91
N VAL A 47 11.47 8.91 4.49
CA VAL A 47 10.52 8.56 5.55
C VAL A 47 9.32 7.80 4.93
N TRP A 48 8.49 7.22 5.80
CA TRP A 48 7.18 6.74 5.41
C TRP A 48 6.30 7.91 4.98
N HIS A 49 5.68 7.77 3.81
CA HIS A 49 4.73 8.73 3.27
C HIS A 49 3.38 8.07 3.08
N ASP A 50 2.35 8.63 3.69
CA ASP A 50 0.98 8.17 3.49
C ASP A 50 0.56 8.37 2.04
N MET A 51 -0.13 7.37 1.50
CA MET A 51 -0.66 7.42 0.15
C MET A 51 -2.05 8.04 0.16
N ILE A 52 -2.29 8.94 -0.80
CA ILE A 52 -3.64 9.50 -1.01
C ILE A 52 -4.56 8.37 -1.45
N GLY A 53 -5.80 8.35 -0.94
CA GLY A 53 -6.76 7.26 -1.13
C GLY A 53 -6.94 6.77 -2.57
N LYS A 54 -6.78 7.63 -3.59
CA LYS A 54 -6.86 7.22 -5.01
C LYS A 54 -5.76 6.23 -5.45
N HIS A 55 -4.65 6.20 -4.73
CA HIS A 55 -3.52 5.30 -4.92
C HIS A 55 -3.55 4.11 -3.96
N CYS A 56 -4.49 4.06 -3.02
CA CYS A 56 -4.60 2.97 -2.06
C CYS A 56 -5.42 1.81 -2.64
N PRO A 57 -5.27 0.58 -2.09
CA PRO A 57 -6.17 -0.51 -2.37
C PRO A 57 -7.59 -0.20 -1.90
N ILE A 58 -8.56 -0.83 -2.55
CA ILE A 58 -9.95 -0.84 -2.11
C ILE A 58 -10.27 -2.26 -1.64
N PHE A 59 -10.79 -2.39 -0.44
CA PHE A 59 -11.02 -3.69 0.18
C PHE A 59 -12.06 -4.49 -0.62
N GLY A 60 -11.72 -5.73 -0.97
CA GLY A 60 -12.57 -6.62 -1.75
C GLY A 60 -12.78 -6.21 -3.22
N VAL A 61 -11.95 -5.30 -3.76
CA VAL A 61 -12.08 -4.80 -5.13
C VAL A 61 -10.73 -4.82 -5.84
N ASN A 62 -10.64 -5.58 -6.93
CA ASN A 62 -9.49 -5.55 -7.82
C ASN A 62 -9.32 -4.15 -8.42
N ARG A 63 -8.11 -3.59 -8.33
CA ARG A 63 -7.86 -2.22 -8.77
C ARG A 63 -6.44 -2.05 -9.26
N GLU A 64 -6.30 -1.28 -10.33
CA GLU A 64 -5.00 -0.86 -10.86
C GLU A 64 -4.83 0.63 -10.69
N VAL A 65 -3.68 1.05 -10.16
CA VAL A 65 -3.36 2.45 -9.90
C VAL A 65 -1.92 2.76 -10.27
N LEU A 66 -1.66 4.01 -10.63
CA LEU A 66 -0.30 4.52 -10.77
C LEU A 66 0.19 5.06 -9.42
N ILE A 67 1.30 4.51 -8.92
CA ILE A 67 2.00 5.02 -7.74
C ILE A 67 3.12 5.95 -8.20
N PRO A 68 3.09 7.25 -7.83
CA PRO A 68 4.16 8.17 -8.16
C PRO A 68 5.38 7.94 -7.26
N ILE A 69 6.55 7.84 -7.90
CA ILE A 69 7.86 7.77 -7.27
C ILE A 69 8.62 9.05 -7.58
N PRO A 70 8.92 9.88 -6.57
CA PRO A 70 9.70 11.10 -6.76
C PRO A 70 11.15 10.76 -7.10
N LYS A 71 11.84 11.69 -7.77
CA LYS A 71 13.27 11.55 -8.08
C LYS A 71 14.07 11.45 -6.77
N PRO A 72 14.85 10.38 -6.54
CA PRO A 72 15.70 10.33 -5.36
C PRO A 72 16.86 11.30 -5.48
N THR A 73 17.32 11.81 -4.35
CA THR A 73 18.54 12.64 -4.28
C THR A 73 19.73 11.88 -4.82
N GLY A 74 20.51 12.49 -5.71
CA GLY A 74 21.70 11.87 -6.30
C GLY A 74 21.41 10.75 -7.30
N TYR A 75 20.22 10.72 -7.92
CA TYR A 75 19.90 9.72 -8.94
C TYR A 75 20.89 9.74 -10.11
N THR A 76 21.59 8.62 -10.32
CA THR A 76 22.51 8.37 -11.45
C THR A 76 21.98 7.31 -12.41
N GLY A 77 20.97 6.54 -12.00
CA GLY A 77 20.45 5.40 -12.76
C GLY A 77 21.28 4.11 -12.63
N ALA A 78 22.43 4.16 -11.95
CA ALA A 78 23.33 3.01 -11.80
C ALA A 78 22.91 2.04 -10.68
N ASP A 79 22.20 2.53 -9.67
CA ASP A 79 21.72 1.74 -8.53
C ASP A 79 20.24 1.38 -8.67
N PRO A 80 19.80 0.26 -8.06
CA PRO A 80 18.38 -0.07 -8.02
C PRO A 80 17.60 0.90 -7.14
N TYR A 81 16.44 1.35 -7.62
CA TYR A 81 15.45 1.97 -6.75
C TYR A 81 14.54 0.90 -6.15
N LYS A 82 14.35 0.94 -4.83
CA LYS A 82 13.47 0.03 -4.10
C LYS A 82 12.33 0.78 -3.44
N ILE A 83 11.18 0.12 -3.32
CA ILE A 83 10.01 0.63 -2.59
C ILE A 83 9.54 -0.41 -1.57
N SER A 84 9.03 0.03 -0.44
CA SER A 84 8.38 -0.79 0.58
C SER A 84 7.06 -0.14 0.97
N PHE A 85 6.13 -0.93 1.49
CA PHE A 85 4.78 -0.49 1.82
C PHE A 85 4.40 -0.93 3.23
N GLN A 86 3.59 -0.11 3.90
CA GLN A 86 2.76 -0.55 5.02
C GLN A 86 1.31 -0.48 4.57
N VAL A 87 0.55 -1.54 4.83
CA VAL A 87 -0.81 -1.68 4.34
C VAL A 87 -1.77 -2.04 5.47
N GLY A 88 -2.93 -1.37 5.45
CA GLY A 88 -3.98 -1.51 6.44
C GLY A 88 -3.74 -0.71 7.72
N LYS A 89 -4.79 -0.65 8.55
CA LYS A 89 -4.75 -0.17 9.94
C LYS A 89 -3.74 -0.98 10.78
N GLU A 90 -3.55 -2.23 10.39
CA GLU A 90 -2.65 -3.23 10.97
C GLU A 90 -1.17 -2.96 10.62
N LYS A 91 -0.91 -2.15 9.59
CA LYS A 91 0.44 -1.84 9.08
C LYS A 91 1.25 -3.08 8.69
N TYR A 92 0.65 -3.96 7.89
CA TYR A 92 1.39 -5.09 7.32
C TYR A 92 2.56 -4.57 6.47
N ASP A 93 3.79 -4.89 6.90
CA ASP A 93 5.02 -4.50 6.21
C ASP A 93 5.26 -5.39 4.97
N VAL A 94 5.41 -4.75 3.83
CA VAL A 94 5.84 -5.36 2.57
C VAL A 94 7.36 -5.16 2.43
N PRO A 95 8.15 -6.24 2.26
CA PRO A 95 9.59 -6.14 2.07
C PRO A 95 10.00 -5.28 0.86
N TRP A 96 11.28 -4.92 0.77
CA TRP A 96 11.81 -4.12 -0.33
C TRP A 96 11.58 -4.75 -1.71
N LEU A 97 10.88 -4.02 -2.56
CA LEU A 97 10.58 -4.36 -3.95
C LEU A 97 11.48 -3.55 -4.89
N PHE A 98 12.17 -4.21 -5.82
CA PHE A 98 13.10 -3.57 -6.77
C PHE A 98 12.36 -3.10 -8.02
N VAL A 99 12.23 -1.78 -8.21
CA VAL A 99 11.32 -1.20 -9.20
C VAL A 99 12.04 -0.60 -10.40
N ILE A 100 13.17 0.07 -10.18
CA ILE A 100 13.99 0.67 -11.26
C ILE A 100 15.37 0.02 -11.22
N ASN A 101 15.96 -0.17 -12.40
CA ASN A 101 17.28 -0.79 -12.59
C ASN A 101 17.37 -2.16 -11.89
N ARG A 102 16.36 -2.98 -12.19
CA ARG A 102 16.28 -4.41 -11.86
C ARG A 102 16.95 -5.22 -12.97
N LYS A 103 17.02 -6.55 -12.82
CA LYS A 103 17.63 -7.42 -13.82
C LYS A 103 16.92 -7.40 -15.19
N SER A 104 15.61 -7.15 -15.22
CA SER A 104 14.84 -7.01 -16.46
C SER A 104 14.75 -5.54 -16.90
N SER A 105 14.84 -5.31 -18.20
CA SER A 105 14.71 -4.02 -18.87
C SER A 105 13.26 -3.64 -19.18
N GLU A 106 12.31 -4.53 -18.87
CA GLU A 106 10.88 -4.25 -19.02
C GLU A 106 10.40 -3.30 -17.92
N VAL A 107 9.38 -2.51 -18.24
CA VAL A 107 8.74 -1.61 -17.27
C VAL A 107 8.19 -2.44 -16.11
N SER A 108 8.44 -2.00 -14.89
CA SER A 108 8.00 -2.73 -13.70
C SER A 108 6.53 -2.46 -13.39
N MET A 109 5.85 -3.52 -12.98
CA MET A 109 4.53 -3.45 -12.35
C MET A 109 4.60 -4.14 -10.99
N ILE A 110 3.91 -3.59 -10.00
CA ILE A 110 3.82 -4.16 -8.66
C ILE A 110 2.51 -4.94 -8.57
N ASP A 111 2.60 -6.24 -8.32
CA ASP A 111 1.45 -7.10 -8.10
C ASP A 111 1.29 -7.30 -6.59
N VAL A 112 0.21 -6.77 -6.02
CA VAL A 112 -0.09 -6.74 -4.59
C VAL A 112 -1.33 -7.58 -4.33
N HIS A 113 -1.23 -8.49 -3.36
CA HIS A 113 -2.31 -9.36 -2.96
C HIS A 113 -2.67 -9.13 -1.49
N LEU A 114 -3.89 -8.66 -1.25
CA LEU A 114 -4.48 -8.47 0.06
C LEU A 114 -5.16 -9.77 0.47
N ARG A 115 -4.55 -10.50 1.41
CA ARG A 115 -5.17 -11.70 1.98
C ARG A 115 -6.18 -11.25 3.01
N HIS A 116 -7.44 -11.59 2.83
CA HIS A 116 -8.51 -11.21 3.74
C HIS A 116 -9.50 -12.36 3.95
N SER A 117 -10.25 -12.31 5.05
CA SER A 117 -11.36 -13.21 5.34
C SER A 117 -12.49 -12.43 5.99
N GLY A 118 -13.68 -12.46 5.41
CA GLY A 118 -14.74 -11.54 5.81
C GLY A 118 -14.26 -10.09 5.65
N GLY A 119 -14.40 -9.29 6.71
CA GLY A 119 -13.91 -7.90 6.77
C GLY A 119 -12.50 -7.75 7.31
N ASP A 120 -11.81 -8.85 7.64
CA ASP A 120 -10.49 -8.80 8.27
C ASP A 120 -9.38 -8.91 7.24
N LEU A 121 -8.44 -7.96 7.27
CA LEU A 121 -7.20 -8.05 6.52
C LEU A 121 -6.24 -8.96 7.29
N LEU A 122 -5.87 -10.09 6.69
CA LEU A 122 -5.00 -11.11 7.30
C LEU A 122 -3.51 -10.91 6.95
N GLY A 123 -3.24 -10.17 5.90
CA GLY A 123 -1.89 -9.77 5.52
C GLY A 123 -1.77 -9.38 4.06
N VAL A 124 -0.57 -8.95 3.66
CA VAL A 124 -0.31 -8.51 2.29
C VAL A 124 0.95 -9.18 1.77
N THR A 125 0.89 -9.64 0.52
CA THR A 125 2.08 -10.03 -0.24
C THR A 125 2.21 -9.15 -1.46
N ALA A 126 3.44 -8.91 -1.91
CA ALA A 126 3.67 -8.16 -3.14
C ALA A 126 4.91 -8.67 -3.85
N LYS A 127 4.91 -8.52 -5.17
CA LYS A 127 6.05 -8.84 -6.03
C LYS A 127 6.15 -7.83 -7.17
N VAL A 128 7.34 -7.66 -7.70
CA VAL A 128 7.56 -6.91 -8.93
C VAL A 128 7.56 -7.88 -10.09
N ILE A 129 6.75 -7.60 -11.09
CA ILE A 129 6.69 -8.34 -12.34
C ILE A 129 6.97 -7.42 -13.52
N ASP A 130 7.31 -8.03 -14.66
CA ASP A 130 7.40 -7.34 -15.93
C ASP A 130 5.97 -6.91 -16.32
N MET A 131 5.82 -5.65 -16.72
CA MET A 131 4.53 -5.12 -17.15
C MET A 131 4.03 -5.95 -18.35
N PRO A 132 2.81 -6.51 -18.29
CA PRO A 132 2.26 -7.27 -19.41
C PRO A 132 2.22 -6.45 -20.71
N HIS A 133 2.52 -7.09 -21.84
CA HIS A 133 2.66 -6.42 -23.14
C HIS A 133 1.47 -5.55 -23.54
N HIS A 134 0.24 -6.01 -23.26
CA HIS A 134 -0.96 -5.27 -23.61
C HIS A 134 -1.02 -3.85 -22.98
N TYR A 135 -0.48 -3.64 -21.77
CA TYR A 135 -0.42 -2.30 -21.19
C TYR A 135 0.54 -1.37 -21.94
N VAL A 136 1.68 -1.91 -22.37
CA VAL A 136 2.71 -1.16 -23.10
C VAL A 136 2.22 -0.84 -24.51
N GLU A 137 1.47 -1.74 -25.14
CA GLU A 137 0.86 -1.53 -26.47
C GLU A 137 -0.24 -0.46 -26.44
N LEU A 138 -1.09 -0.47 -25.41
CA LEU A 138 -2.13 0.56 -25.22
C LEU A 138 -1.54 1.94 -24.88
N HIS A 139 -0.34 1.98 -24.32
CA HIS A 139 0.32 3.20 -23.88
C HIS A 139 1.79 3.24 -24.34
N PRO A 140 2.03 3.58 -25.62
CA PRO A 140 3.36 3.46 -26.24
C PRO A 140 4.43 4.33 -25.55
N ASP A 141 4.01 5.42 -24.91
CA ASP A 141 4.92 6.33 -24.22
C ASP A 141 5.40 5.82 -22.84
N ILE A 142 4.74 4.82 -22.23
CA ILE A 142 5.09 4.34 -20.88
C ILE A 142 6.56 3.92 -20.83
N ARG A 143 7.03 3.14 -21.80
CA ARG A 143 8.41 2.66 -21.80
C ARG A 143 9.40 3.81 -21.93
N LYS A 144 9.12 4.77 -22.82
CA LYS A 144 9.97 5.95 -23.03
C LYS A 144 10.03 6.81 -21.77
N GLN A 145 8.88 7.17 -21.21
CA GLN A 145 8.78 8.02 -20.02
C GLN A 145 9.36 7.33 -18.78
N PHE A 146 9.14 6.02 -18.62
CA PHE A 146 9.64 5.27 -17.48
C PHE A 146 11.17 5.22 -17.46
N TRP A 147 11.81 5.03 -18.62
CA TRP A 147 13.26 4.92 -18.71
C TRP A 147 14.01 6.22 -18.97
N ASP A 148 13.32 7.32 -19.34
CA ASP A 148 13.94 8.63 -19.49
C ASP A 148 14.47 9.19 -18.16
N PRO A 149 15.79 9.35 -17.95
CA PRO A 149 16.34 9.82 -16.67
C PRO A 149 15.86 11.20 -16.23
N GLN A 150 15.37 12.03 -17.15
CA GLN A 150 14.88 13.39 -16.88
C GLN A 150 13.39 13.41 -16.53
N HIS A 151 12.62 12.42 -16.96
CA HIS A 151 11.18 12.39 -16.74
C HIS A 151 10.82 11.87 -15.34
N TRP A 152 10.35 12.76 -14.47
CA TRP A 152 9.91 12.44 -13.11
C TRP A 152 8.62 13.19 -12.75
N PRO A 153 7.78 12.66 -11.85
CA PRO A 153 7.92 11.40 -11.12
C PRO A 153 7.76 10.17 -12.02
N LYS A 154 8.36 9.04 -11.61
CA LYS A 154 8.07 7.75 -12.27
C LYS A 154 6.73 7.24 -11.78
N HIS A 155 5.85 6.90 -12.71
CA HIS A 155 4.56 6.30 -12.39
C HIS A 155 4.66 4.79 -12.54
N VAL A 156 4.58 4.07 -11.43
CA VAL A 156 4.65 2.61 -11.42
C VAL A 156 3.25 2.06 -11.27
N LEU A 157 2.86 1.18 -12.18
CA LEU A 157 1.56 0.52 -12.09
C LEU A 157 1.58 -0.46 -10.91
N ALA A 158 0.60 -0.34 -10.04
CA ALA A 158 0.33 -1.29 -8.97
C ALA A 158 -1.04 -1.91 -9.20
N ARG A 159 -1.10 -3.24 -9.16
CA ARG A 159 -2.33 -4.02 -9.25
C ARG A 159 -2.63 -4.60 -7.87
N TYR A 160 -3.78 -4.26 -7.32
CA TYR A 160 -4.32 -4.79 -6.09
C TYR A 160 -5.33 -5.89 -6.40
N THR A 161 -5.17 -7.01 -5.70
CA THR A 161 -6.04 -8.20 -5.76
C THR A 161 -6.32 -8.72 -4.37
#